data_AF-A0A937NBE2-F1
#
_entry.id   AF-A0A937NBE2-F1
#
_cell.length_a   1.000
_cell.length_b   1.000
_cell.length_c   1.000
_cell.angle_alpha   90.00
_cell.angle_beta   90.00
_cell.angle_gamma   90.00
#
_symmetry.space_group_name_H-M   'P 1'
#
loop_
_entity.id
_entity.type
_entity.pdbx_description
1 polymer ?
#
loop_
_entity_poly.entity_id
_entity_poly.type
_entity_poly.pdbx_seq_one_letter_code
_entity_poly.pdbx_strand_id
1 'polypeptide(L)' 'MITEKSYKTFTVGIDERLDKTIDELKEKLGKTSRADVFRMGIALLKVAAEAKERNMKLTVSDQDDVVRKEIVLP' A
#
# COMPACT_ATOMS: atom_id res chain seq x y z
N MET A 1 4.42 -17.66 26.43
CA MET A 1 5.60 -17.05 25.78
C MET A 1 5.15 -15.77 25.13
N ILE A 2 5.72 -14.62 25.52
CA ILE A 2 5.53 -13.37 24.77
C ILE A 2 6.59 -13.39 23.67
N THR A 3 6.18 -13.60 22.43
CA THR A 3 7.10 -13.56 21.29
C THR A 3 7.53 -12.11 21.10
N GLU A 4 8.78 -11.81 21.41
CA GLU A 4 9.36 -10.48 21.22
C GLU A 4 9.33 -10.15 19.73
N LYS A 5 8.56 -9.12 19.33
CA LYS A 5 8.53 -8.68 17.94
C LYS A 5 9.86 -8.01 17.62
N SER A 6 10.75 -8.72 16.92
CA SER A 6 11.96 -8.12 16.36
C SER A 6 11.59 -7.17 15.21
N TYR A 7 11.85 -5.88 15.39
CA TYR A 7 11.71 -4.89 14.34
C TYR A 7 13.03 -4.77 13.58
N LYS A 8 12.96 -4.85 12.24
CA LYS A 8 14.10 -4.56 11.35
C LYS A 8 13.91 -3.19 10.72
N THR A 9 14.95 -2.38 10.74
CA THR A 9 15.00 -1.07 10.06
C THR A 9 15.83 -1.21 8.79
N PHE A 10 15.40 -0.54 7.72
CA PHE A 10 16.13 -0.44 6.47
C PHE A 10 15.99 0.97 5.91
N THR A 11 16.96 1.39 5.12
CA THR A 11 16.98 2.70 4.46
C THR A 11 16.71 2.51 2.97
N VAL A 12 15.86 3.36 2.39
CA VAL A 12 15.52 3.35 0.97
C VAL A 12 15.84 4.72 0.40
N GLY A 13 16.57 4.77 -0.72
CA GLY A 13 16.70 5.97 -1.51
C GLY A 13 15.40 6.22 -2.28
N ILE A 14 14.81 7.39 -2.10
CA ILE A 14 13.60 7.81 -2.80
C ILE A 14 13.86 9.12 -3.54
N ASP A 15 13.26 9.27 -4.71
CA ASP A 15 13.29 10.56 -5.42
C ASP A 15 12.31 11.56 -4.79
N GLU A 16 12.41 12.83 -5.19
CA GLU A 16 11.55 13.89 -4.68
C GLU A 16 10.06 13.66 -4.96
N ARG A 17 9.73 12.96 -6.04
CA ARG A 17 8.34 12.71 -6.42
C ARG A 17 7.72 11.70 -5.47
N LEU A 18 8.43 10.62 -5.17
CA LEU A 18 8.01 9.61 -4.22
C LEU A 18 7.98 10.19 -2.80
N ASP A 19 8.95 11.03 -2.42
CA ASP A 19 8.94 11.70 -1.11
C ASP A 19 7.67 12.55 -0.91
N LYS A 20 7.33 13.41 -1.88
CA LYS A 20 6.08 14.19 -1.87
C LYS A 20 4.84 13.30 -1.85
N THR A 21 4.84 12.22 -2.64
CA THR A 21 3.71 11.28 -2.69
C THR A 21 3.47 10.63 -1.33
N ILE A 22 4.52 10.25 -0.62
CA ILE A 22 4.41 9.65 0.72
C ILE A 22 3.80 10.64 1.71
N ASP A 23 4.21 11.90 1.68
CA ASP A 23 3.64 12.94 2.54
C ASP A 23 2.17 13.23 2.21
N GLU A 24 1.82 13.37 0.94
CA GLU A 24 0.43 13.55 0.53
C GLU A 24 -0.46 12.39 0.97
N LEU A 25 0.02 11.15 0.82
CA LEU A 25 -0.71 9.96 1.26
C LEU A 25 -0.84 9.93 2.78
N LYS A 26 0.21 10.32 3.51
CA LYS A 26 0.18 10.40 4.99
C LYS A 26 -0.93 11.36 5.44
N GLU A 27 -1.03 12.53 4.83
CA GLU A 27 -2.05 13.54 5.13
C GLU A 27 -3.46 13.07 4.72
N LYS A 28 -3.64 12.60 3.48
CA LYS A 28 -4.94 12.14 2.95
C LYS A 28 -5.51 10.97 3.74
N LEU A 29 -4.65 10.10 4.29
CA LEU A 29 -5.05 8.92 5.06
C LEU A 29 -5.06 9.17 6.58
N GLY A 30 -4.79 10.41 7.04
CA GLY A 30 -4.76 10.76 8.46
C GLY A 30 -3.73 9.96 9.27
N LYS A 31 -2.58 9.62 8.66
CA LYS A 31 -1.53 8.82 9.30
C LYS A 31 -0.54 9.72 10.03
N THR A 32 0.02 9.21 11.12
CA THR A 32 1.02 9.93 11.92
C THR A 32 2.45 9.68 11.46
N SER A 33 2.68 8.64 10.63
CA SER A 33 4.02 8.25 10.19
C SER A 33 4.08 7.89 8.70
N ARG A 34 5.16 8.33 8.04
CA ARG A 34 5.53 7.87 6.68
C ARG A 34 5.72 6.35 6.62
N ALA A 35 6.19 5.74 7.72
CA ALA A 35 6.37 4.29 7.80
C ALA A 35 5.03 3.53 7.71
N ASP A 36 3.94 4.12 8.21
CA ASP A 36 2.61 3.51 8.10
C ASP A 36 2.10 3.52 6.65
N VAL A 37 2.35 4.62 5.92
CA VAL A 37 2.07 4.70 4.49
C VAL A 37 2.85 3.63 3.73
N PHE A 38 4.14 3.46 4.02
CA PHE A 38 4.96 2.40 3.42
C PHE A 38 4.40 1.00 3.71
N ARG A 39 4.08 0.69 4.98
CA ARG A 39 3.51 -0.61 5.37
C ARG A 39 2.19 -0.88 4.65
N MET A 40 1.32 0.13 4.53
CA MET A 40 0.06 0.01 3.79
C MET A 40 0.30 -0.24 2.30
N GLY A 41 1.25 0.48 1.68
CA GLY A 41 1.63 0.25 0.29
C GLY A 41 2.09 -1.19 0.04
N ILE A 42 2.96 -1.72 0.91
CA ILE A 42 3.41 -3.11 0.84
C ILE A 42 2.25 -4.10 1.03
N ALA A 43 1.33 -3.83 1.97
CA ALA A 43 0.16 -4.68 2.18
C ALA A 43 -0.76 -4.72 0.94
N LEU A 44 -1.00 -3.58 0.30
CA LEU A 44 -1.77 -3.51 -0.94
C LEU A 44 -1.08 -4.26 -2.09
N LEU A 45 0.24 -4.13 -2.23
CA LEU A 45 1.01 -4.89 -3.22
C LEU A 45 0.93 -6.41 -2.98
N LYS A 46 0.92 -6.86 -1.72
CA LYS A 46 0.73 -8.27 -1.39
C LYS A 46 -0.63 -8.79 -1.84
N VAL A 47 -1.71 -8.06 -1.53
CA VAL A 47 -3.08 -8.43 -1.98
C VAL A 47 -3.13 -8.53 -3.51
N ALA A 48 -2.44 -7.62 -4.20
CA ALA A 48 -2.39 -7.63 -5.65
C ALA A 48 -1.62 -8.81 -6.23
N ALA A 49 -0.51 -9.21 -5.61
CA ALA A 49 0.23 -10.40 -5.99
C ALA A 49 -0.63 -11.66 -5.79
N GLU A 50 -1.31 -11.79 -4.66
CA GLU A 50 -2.21 -12.92 -4.36
C GLU A 50 -3.39 -13.00 -5.34
N ALA A 51 -3.95 -11.85 -5.74
CA ALA A 51 -4.99 -11.79 -6.76
C ALA A 51 -4.47 -12.29 -8.12
N LYS A 52 -3.27 -11.86 -8.53
CA LYS A 52 -2.63 -12.29 -9.78
C LYS A 52 -2.39 -13.80 -9.80
N GLU A 53 -1.89 -14.38 -8.72
CA GLU A 53 -1.68 -15.83 -8.59
C GLU A 53 -2.97 -16.64 -8.76
N ARG A 54 -4.11 -16.05 -8.40
CA ARG A 54 -5.44 -16.66 -8.49
C ARG A 54 -6.18 -16.31 -9.78
N ASN A 55 -5.52 -15.65 -10.75
CA ASN A 55 -6.13 -15.12 -11.97
C ASN A 55 -7.32 -14.17 -11.70
N MET A 56 -7.27 -13.43 -10.59
CA MET A 56 -8.27 -12.43 -10.21
C MET A 56 -7.83 -11.04 -10.64
N LYS A 57 -8.82 -10.14 -10.81
CA LYS A 57 -8.61 -8.72 -11.11
C LYS A 57 -8.70 -7.87 -9.85
N LEU A 58 -7.96 -6.78 -9.80
CA LEU A 58 -8.11 -5.73 -8.80
C LEU A 58 -8.96 -4.60 -9.36
N THR A 59 -9.94 -4.14 -8.59
CA THR A 59 -10.84 -3.06 -8.99
C THR A 59 -11.00 -2.03 -7.88
N VAL A 60 -11.29 -0.80 -8.27
CA VAL A 60 -11.86 0.23 -7.39
C VAL A 60 -13.34 0.32 -7.69
N SER A 61 -14.16 0.04 -6.68
CA SER A 61 -15.62 0.21 -6.75
C SER A 61 -16.05 1.43 -5.93
N ASP A 62 -17.21 1.98 -6.27
CA ASP A 62 -17.85 3.01 -5.45
C ASP A 62 -18.68 2.39 -4.31
N GLN A 63 -19.50 3.22 -3.64
CA GLN A 63 -20.34 2.79 -2.52
C GLN A 63 -21.50 1.86 -2.94
N ASP A 64 -21.82 1.80 -4.23
CA ASP A 64 -22.88 0.96 -4.80
C ASP A 64 -22.30 -0.33 -5.44
N ASP A 65 -21.06 -0.67 -5.11
CA ASP A 65 -20.28 -1.79 -5.66
C ASP A 65 -20.05 -1.74 -7.19
N VAL A 66 -20.27 -0.58 -7.81
CA VAL A 66 -20.03 -0.40 -9.25
C VAL A 66 -18.53 -0.23 -9.50
N VAL A 67 -17.96 -1.12 -10.30
CA VAL A 67 -16.55 -1.04 -10.71
C VAL A 67 -16.31 0.25 -11.50
N ARG A 68 -15.50 1.16 -10.94
CA ARG A 68 -15.11 2.43 -11.56
C ARG A 68 -13.78 2.36 -12.27
N LYS A 69 -12.89 1.48 -11.83
CA LYS A 69 -11.54 1.32 -12.41
C LYS A 69 -11.01 -0.09 -12.19
N GLU A 70 -10.45 -0.69 -13.24
CA GLU A 70 -9.59 -1.86 -13.13
C GLU A 70 -8.15 -1.41 -12.89
N ILE A 71 -7.48 -2.02 -11.90
CA ILE A 71 -6.08 -1.75 -11.58
C ILE A 71 -5.25 -2.85 -12.25
N VAL A 72 -4.44 -2.44 -13.23
CA VAL A 72 -3.47 -3.32 -13.89
C VAL A 72 -2.10 -3.03 -13.30
N LEU A 73 -1.52 -4.02 -12.62
CA LEU A 73 -0.12 -3.95 -12.23
C LEU A 73 0.76 -4.46 -13.38
N PRO A 74 1.84 -3.75 -13.74
CA PRO A 74 2.81 -4.22 -14.73
C PRO A 74 3.51 -5.52 -14.31
#